data_AF-A0A2N8MA05-F1
#
_entry.id   AF-A0A2N8MA05-F1
#
_cell.length_a   1.000
_cell.length_b   1.000
_cell.length_c   1.000
_cell.angle_alpha   90.00
_cell.angle_beta   90.00
_cell.angle_gamma   90.00
#
_symmetry.space_group_name_H-M   'P 1'
#
loop_
_entity.id
_entity.type
_entity.pdbx_description
1 polymer ?
#
loop_
_entity_poly.entity_id
_entity_poly.type
_entity_poly.pdbx_seq_one_letter_code
_entity_poly.pdbx_strand_id
1 'polypeptide(L)'
;MDAIREEAKAKHKKAEADWRRGNGLGEQEATGEGVSPDAQAQKRFELIPFDKIAFDTAPAYLIKGIVPRVGICVVWGPPKCGKSFFVSDLLMHAALNWPYRERRVQQGAVVYCAFEGQTGLRNRVEAFRQRKLTEGAMGVPFYLIADAMNLVADHGALIASIRATLGDIKPAAVALDTLNRSLAGSESDDRDMAAYVKAADTIRTAFNCAVVIVHHCGHEGTRPRGHSSLMGAVDAQIAVN
;
A
#
# COMPACT_ATOMS: atom_id res chain seq x y z
N MET A 1 31.51 2.56 35.37
CA MET A 1 30.36 2.65 34.45
C MET A 1 29.02 2.49 35.18
N ASP A 2 28.96 1.79 36.32
CA ASP A 2 27.71 1.54 37.05
C ASP A 2 27.11 2.77 37.75
N ALA A 3 27.94 3.67 38.30
CA ALA A 3 27.46 4.89 38.98
C ALA A 3 26.68 5.83 38.05
N ILE A 4 27.13 5.98 36.79
CA ILE A 4 26.46 6.82 35.78
C ILE A 4 25.11 6.21 35.38
N ARG A 5 25.02 4.87 35.34
CA ARG A 5 23.79 4.15 34.98
C ARG A 5 22.74 4.22 36.09
N GLU A 6 23.16 4.16 37.35
CA GLU A 6 22.27 4.34 38.50
C GLU A 6 21.79 5.78 38.65
N GLU A 7 22.64 6.77 38.38
CA GLU A 7 22.25 8.18 38.39
C GLU A 7 21.24 8.50 37.28
N ALA A 8 21.38 7.87 36.09
CA ALA A 8 20.42 7.99 35.00
C ALA A 8 19.05 7.35 35.34
N LYS A 9 19.04 6.18 35.99
CA LYS A 9 17.80 5.53 36.46
C LYS A 9 17.08 6.38 37.51
N ALA A 10 17.82 6.97 38.46
CA ALA A 10 17.26 7.83 39.50
C ALA A 10 16.62 9.11 38.90
N LYS A 11 17.30 9.73 37.93
CA LYS A 11 16.76 10.89 37.19
C LYS A 11 15.50 10.54 36.40
N HIS A 12 15.46 9.38 35.75
CA HIS A 12 14.28 8.91 35.02
C HIS A 12 13.09 8.66 35.95
N LYS A 13 13.31 7.97 37.07
CA LYS A 13 12.27 7.67 38.06
C LYS A 13 11.69 8.94 38.69
N LYS A 14 12.53 9.96 38.94
CA LYS A 14 12.10 11.27 39.44
C LYS A 14 11.27 12.03 38.40
N ALA A 15 11.71 12.06 37.14
CA ALA A 15 10.98 12.69 36.04
C ALA A 15 9.61 12.04 35.79
N GLU A 16 9.53 10.71 35.89
CA GLU A 16 8.28 9.95 35.77
C GLU A 16 7.31 10.28 36.92
N ALA A 17 7.82 10.40 38.15
CA ALA A 17 7.03 10.77 39.33
C ALA A 17 6.56 12.25 39.33
N ASP A 18 7.37 13.15 38.76
CA ASP A 18 6.99 14.56 38.58
C ASP A 18 5.95 14.72 37.46
N TRP A 19 6.10 13.97 36.35
CA TRP A 19 5.13 13.95 35.25
C TRP A 19 3.76 13.39 35.66
N ARG A 20 3.74 12.28 36.44
CA ARG A 20 2.51 11.71 36.99
C ARG A 20 1.76 12.70 37.91
N ARG A 21 2.49 13.41 38.77
CA ARG A 21 1.91 14.44 39.64
C ARG A 21 1.38 15.65 38.86
N GLY A 22 2.10 16.10 37.83
CA GLY A 22 1.68 17.21 36.97
C GLY A 22 0.41 16.92 36.18
N ASN A 23 0.15 15.66 35.85
CA ASN A 23 -1.01 15.23 35.05
C ASN A 23 -2.16 14.64 35.89
N GLY A 24 -2.13 14.78 37.23
CA GLY A 24 -3.21 14.32 38.10
C GLY A 24 -3.42 12.79 38.14
N LEU A 25 -2.42 12.01 37.72
CA LEU A 25 -2.46 10.53 37.74
C LEU A 25 -1.99 10.00 39.10
N GLY A 26 -2.63 10.47 40.18
CA GLY A 26 -2.47 9.91 41.52
C GLY A 26 -3.15 8.54 41.65
N GLU A 27 -2.65 7.69 42.53
CA GLU A 27 -3.34 6.46 42.95
C GLU A 27 -4.68 6.84 43.57
N GLN A 28 -5.76 6.70 42.80
CA GLN A 28 -7.10 6.66 43.35
C GLN A 28 -7.27 5.29 44.02
N GLU A 29 -7.34 5.29 45.35
CA GLU A 29 -7.88 4.15 46.10
C GLU A 29 -9.28 3.85 45.57
N ALA A 30 -9.41 2.73 44.89
CA ALA A 30 -10.67 2.25 44.36
C ALA A 30 -11.58 1.84 45.54
N THR A 31 -12.43 2.76 45.99
CA THR A 31 -13.63 2.39 46.75
C THR A 31 -14.56 1.67 45.79
N GLY A 32 -14.62 0.34 45.95
CA GLY A 32 -15.44 -0.53 45.12
C GLY A 32 -16.92 -0.25 45.28
N GLU A 33 -17.57 0.14 44.18
CA GLU A 33 -18.98 -0.12 43.93
C GLU A 33 -19.10 -0.68 42.50
N GLY A 34 -19.82 -1.80 42.40
CA GLY A 34 -19.80 -2.70 41.25
C GLY A 34 -20.25 -2.06 39.95
N VAL A 35 -19.36 -2.10 38.95
CA VAL A 35 -19.72 -1.95 37.55
C VAL A 35 -19.76 -3.35 36.93
N SER A 36 -20.95 -3.77 36.51
CA SER A 36 -21.22 -5.04 35.82
C SER A 36 -20.33 -5.21 34.57
N PRO A 37 -19.84 -6.42 34.23
CA PRO A 37 -18.74 -6.60 33.27
C PRO A 37 -19.15 -6.67 31.78
N ASP A 38 -20.25 -6.04 31.36
CA ASP A 38 -20.74 -6.11 29.98
C ASP A 38 -20.67 -4.77 29.25
N ALA A 39 -19.48 -4.42 28.77
CA ALA A 39 -19.25 -3.59 27.57
C ALA A 39 -17.74 -3.47 27.30
N GLN A 40 -17.10 -4.55 26.85
CA GLN A 40 -15.82 -4.41 26.16
C GLN A 40 -16.08 -3.80 24.79
N ALA A 41 -16.21 -2.47 24.74
CA ALA A 41 -16.13 -1.73 23.50
C ALA A 41 -14.79 -2.10 22.84
N GLN A 42 -14.85 -2.73 21.66
CA GLN A 42 -13.65 -3.01 20.87
C GLN A 42 -12.90 -1.69 20.70
N LYS A 43 -11.71 -1.59 21.30
CA LYS A 43 -10.89 -0.38 21.23
C LYS A 43 -10.50 -0.19 19.76
N ARG A 44 -11.15 0.77 19.09
CA ARG A 44 -10.86 1.16 17.70
C ARG A 44 -9.41 1.63 17.50
N PHE A 45 -8.82 2.19 18.56
CA PHE A 45 -7.48 2.73 18.55
C PHE A 45 -6.64 2.02 19.61
N GLU A 46 -5.58 1.37 19.18
CA GLU A 46 -4.56 0.82 20.06
C GLU A 46 -3.47 1.89 20.28
N LEU A 47 -3.29 2.32 21.53
CA LEU A 47 -2.21 3.21 21.90
C LEU A 47 -1.01 2.37 22.32
N ILE A 48 0.11 2.51 21.62
CA ILE A 48 1.37 1.82 21.94
C ILE A 48 2.20 2.73 22.85
N PRO A 49 2.45 2.36 24.13
CA PRO A 49 3.32 3.12 25.02
C PRO A 49 4.75 3.25 24.45
N PHE A 50 5.44 4.36 24.75
CA PHE A 50 6.76 4.67 24.18
C PHE A 50 7.79 3.54 24.39
N ASP A 51 7.79 2.89 25.55
CA ASP A 51 8.67 1.78 25.90
C ASP A 51 8.36 0.46 25.14
N LYS A 52 7.20 0.40 24.48
CA LYS A 52 6.77 -0.71 23.62
C LYS A 52 6.96 -0.41 22.13
N ILE A 53 7.38 0.80 21.75
CA ILE A 53 7.72 1.14 20.37
C ILE A 53 9.07 0.50 20.04
N ALA A 54 9.06 -0.49 19.14
CA ALA A 54 10.25 -1.21 18.70
C ALA A 54 10.46 -1.03 17.19
N PHE A 55 11.68 -1.34 16.72
CA PHE A 55 11.96 -1.36 15.29
C PHE A 55 11.10 -2.41 14.59
N ASP A 56 10.48 -2.01 13.48
CA ASP A 56 9.88 -2.97 12.55
C ASP A 56 11.01 -3.59 11.70
N THR A 57 11.26 -4.89 11.89
CA THR A 57 12.23 -5.65 11.09
C THR A 57 11.66 -6.11 9.76
N ALA A 58 10.38 -5.87 9.52
CA ALA A 58 9.72 -6.33 8.34
C ALA A 58 10.22 -5.58 7.09
N PRO A 59 10.32 -6.24 5.91
CA PRO A 59 10.86 -5.60 4.72
C PRO A 59 10.09 -4.34 4.34
N ALA A 60 10.77 -3.21 4.23
CA ALA A 60 10.15 -1.94 3.86
C ALA A 60 9.71 -1.87 2.38
N TYR A 61 10.19 -2.79 1.51
CA TYR A 61 9.99 -2.74 0.07
C TYR A 61 9.50 -4.06 -0.50
N LEU A 62 8.55 -3.99 -1.44
CA LEU A 62 8.23 -5.07 -2.36
C LEU A 62 9.37 -5.23 -3.39
N ILE A 63 9.85 -4.11 -3.92
CA ILE A 63 11.00 -4.05 -4.82
C ILE A 63 11.93 -2.97 -4.29
N LYS A 64 13.13 -3.37 -3.86
CA LYS A 64 14.02 -2.51 -3.08
C LYS A 64 14.31 -1.18 -3.78
N GLY A 65 13.90 -0.09 -3.15
CA GLY A 65 14.12 1.28 -3.64
C GLY A 65 13.21 1.72 -4.79
N ILE A 66 12.20 0.93 -5.15
CA ILE A 66 11.22 1.27 -6.20
C ILE A 66 9.80 1.22 -5.65
N VAL A 67 9.37 0.07 -5.12
CA VAL A 67 8.00 -0.14 -4.64
C VAL A 67 8.05 -0.47 -3.15
N PRO A 68 7.47 0.35 -2.25
CA PRO A 68 7.32 0.01 -0.84
C PRO A 68 6.52 -1.29 -0.67
N ARG A 69 6.66 -1.96 0.47
CA ARG A 69 5.91 -3.20 0.72
C ARG A 69 4.41 -2.94 0.88
N VAL A 70 4.08 -1.82 1.52
CA VAL A 70 2.72 -1.34 1.74
C VAL A 70 2.73 0.15 1.43
N GLY A 71 1.75 0.62 0.66
CA GLY A 71 1.70 2.02 0.25
C GLY A 71 1.04 2.22 -1.10
N ILE A 72 0.81 3.48 -1.46
CA ILE A 72 0.31 3.87 -2.78
C ILE A 72 1.47 4.42 -3.61
N CYS A 73 1.65 3.87 -4.80
CA CYS A 73 2.65 4.30 -5.76
C CYS A 73 1.98 4.85 -7.00
N VAL A 74 2.50 5.94 -7.55
CA VAL A 74 2.04 6.47 -8.83
C VAL A 74 3.13 6.33 -9.87
N VAL A 75 2.83 5.62 -10.95
CA VAL A 75 3.67 5.52 -12.15
C VAL A 75 3.08 6.42 -13.22
N TRP A 76 3.82 7.44 -13.64
CA TRP A 76 3.29 8.50 -14.48
C TRP A 76 4.21 8.87 -15.64
N GLY A 77 3.65 9.51 -16.67
CA GLY A 77 4.37 9.84 -17.91
C GLY A 77 3.45 10.03 -19.11
N PRO A 78 3.98 10.45 -20.27
CA PRO A 78 3.19 10.74 -21.48
C PRO A 78 2.36 9.54 -21.96
N PRO A 79 1.22 9.75 -22.65
CA PRO A 79 0.53 8.65 -23.32
C PRO A 79 1.49 7.84 -24.19
N LYS A 80 1.36 6.51 -24.19
CA LYS A 80 2.18 5.58 -25.00
C LYS A 80 3.68 5.54 -24.69
N CYS A 81 4.19 6.15 -23.61
CA CYS A 81 5.60 6.02 -23.18
C CYS A 81 5.97 4.66 -22.54
N GLY A 82 5.04 3.69 -22.53
CA GLY A 82 5.34 2.34 -22.01
C GLY A 82 5.11 2.11 -20.51
N LYS A 83 4.40 3.00 -19.78
CA LYS A 83 4.06 2.79 -18.36
C LYS A 83 3.47 1.40 -18.06
N SER A 84 2.41 1.01 -18.75
CA SER A 84 1.78 -0.31 -18.54
C SER A 84 2.75 -1.46 -18.84
N PHE A 85 3.66 -1.28 -19.81
CA PHE A 85 4.71 -2.27 -20.08
C PHE A 85 5.67 -2.37 -18.90
N PHE A 86 6.19 -1.23 -18.43
CA PHE A 86 7.06 -1.13 -17.26
C PHE A 86 6.40 -1.73 -16.00
N VAL A 87 5.16 -1.37 -15.68
CA VAL A 87 4.45 -1.87 -14.49
C VAL A 87 4.19 -3.37 -14.60
N SER A 88 3.77 -3.86 -15.77
CA SER A 88 3.53 -5.30 -15.96
C SER A 88 4.82 -6.12 -15.78
N ASP A 89 5.94 -5.66 -16.34
CA ASP A 89 7.25 -6.31 -16.20
C ASP A 89 7.75 -6.27 -14.74
N LEU A 90 7.65 -5.10 -14.10
CA LEU A 90 8.01 -4.89 -12.70
C LEU A 90 7.27 -5.85 -11.77
N LEU A 91 5.95 -5.98 -11.94
CA LEU A 91 5.13 -6.82 -11.07
C LEU A 91 5.20 -8.31 -11.43
N MET A 92 5.54 -8.66 -12.67
CA MET A 92 5.84 -10.04 -13.03
C MET A 92 7.09 -10.54 -12.28
N HIS A 93 8.13 -9.71 -12.15
CA HIS A 93 9.30 -10.04 -11.32
C HIS A 93 8.92 -10.21 -9.84
N ALA A 94 7.97 -9.41 -9.32
CA ALA A 94 7.41 -9.59 -7.98
C ALA A 94 6.66 -10.94 -7.83
N ALA A 95 5.86 -11.33 -8.81
CA ALA A 95 5.15 -12.62 -8.78
C ALA A 95 6.12 -13.82 -8.83
N LEU A 96 7.21 -13.70 -9.57
CA LEU A 96 8.18 -14.78 -9.84
C LEU A 96 9.36 -14.86 -8.87
N ASN A 97 9.48 -13.91 -7.94
CA ASN A 97 10.65 -13.75 -7.06
C ASN A 97 11.97 -13.54 -7.83
N TRP A 98 11.92 -12.83 -8.94
CA TRP A 98 13.10 -12.55 -9.75
C TRP A 98 13.70 -11.20 -9.36
N PRO A 99 15.03 -11.07 -9.23
CA PRO A 99 15.65 -9.77 -9.03
C PRO A 99 15.23 -8.77 -10.12
N TYR A 100 14.80 -7.58 -9.73
CA TYR A 100 14.42 -6.54 -10.68
C TYR A 100 15.54 -5.53 -10.84
N ARG A 101 16.27 -5.57 -11.96
CA ARG A 101 17.43 -4.68 -12.19
C ARG A 101 18.37 -4.65 -10.98
N GLU A 102 18.83 -5.84 -10.59
CA GLU A 102 19.74 -6.08 -9.44
C GLU A 102 19.14 -5.72 -8.06
N ARG A 103 17.85 -5.37 -7.99
CA ARG A 103 17.18 -5.09 -6.73
C ARG A 103 16.53 -6.33 -6.17
N ARG A 104 16.63 -6.48 -4.85
CA ARG A 104 15.90 -7.50 -4.10
C ARG A 104 14.40 -7.31 -4.27
N VAL A 105 13.71 -8.43 -4.44
CA VAL A 105 12.27 -8.51 -4.59
C VAL A 105 11.71 -9.35 -3.43
N GLN A 106 10.52 -9.00 -2.96
CA GLN A 106 9.73 -9.85 -2.09
C GLN A 106 8.65 -10.50 -2.95
N GLN A 107 8.58 -11.83 -2.93
CA GLN A 107 7.58 -12.54 -3.72
C GLN A 107 6.18 -12.34 -3.13
N GLY A 108 5.17 -12.24 -4.00
CA GLY A 108 3.79 -12.38 -3.58
C GLY A 108 2.81 -12.31 -4.74
N ALA A 109 1.54 -12.59 -4.45
CA ALA A 109 0.50 -12.52 -5.47
C ALA A 109 0.30 -11.09 -5.98
N VAL A 110 0.08 -10.95 -7.28
CA VAL A 110 -0.15 -9.67 -7.95
C VAL A 110 -1.51 -9.70 -8.61
N VAL A 111 -2.31 -8.67 -8.36
CA VAL A 111 -3.56 -8.44 -9.10
C VAL A 111 -3.36 -7.22 -10.01
N TYR A 112 -3.50 -7.40 -11.30
CA TYR A 112 -3.37 -6.33 -12.28
C TYR A 112 -4.74 -5.99 -12.86
N CYS A 113 -5.26 -4.79 -12.59
CA CYS A 113 -6.51 -4.31 -13.15
C CYS A 113 -6.23 -3.47 -14.40
N ALA A 114 -6.54 -4.03 -15.57
CA ALA A 114 -6.37 -3.37 -16.86
C ALA A 114 -7.70 -2.79 -17.34
N PHE A 115 -7.88 -1.49 -17.10
CA PHE A 115 -9.07 -0.72 -17.47
C PHE A 115 -9.01 -0.22 -18.92
N GLU A 116 -7.83 -0.30 -19.56
CA GLU A 116 -7.66 -0.10 -20.99
C GLU A 116 -6.66 -1.09 -21.60
N GLY A 117 -6.74 -1.28 -22.91
CA GLY A 117 -5.74 -2.04 -23.65
C GLY A 117 -5.62 -3.50 -23.24
N GLN A 118 -6.72 -4.14 -22.81
CA GLN A 118 -6.74 -5.48 -22.22
C GLN A 118 -6.11 -6.53 -23.13
N THR A 119 -6.42 -6.48 -24.42
CA THR A 119 -5.82 -7.36 -25.44
C THR A 119 -4.31 -7.18 -25.51
N GLY A 120 -3.82 -5.95 -25.39
CA GLY A 120 -2.39 -5.64 -25.39
C GLY A 120 -1.67 -6.22 -24.18
N LEU A 121 -2.27 -6.15 -22.98
CA LEU A 121 -1.68 -6.73 -21.78
C LEU A 121 -1.69 -8.26 -21.82
N ARG A 122 -2.79 -8.88 -22.27
CA ARG A 122 -2.85 -10.35 -22.47
C ARG A 122 -1.74 -10.83 -23.40
N ASN A 123 -1.56 -10.15 -24.54
CA ASN A 123 -0.48 -10.48 -25.48
C ASN A 123 0.92 -10.32 -24.86
N ARG A 124 1.13 -9.31 -24.00
CA ARG A 124 2.41 -9.14 -23.29
C ARG A 124 2.65 -10.26 -22.28
N VAL A 125 1.64 -10.67 -21.52
CA VAL A 125 1.76 -11.77 -20.56
C VAL A 125 2.08 -13.08 -21.28
N GLU A 126 1.41 -13.37 -22.40
CA GLU A 126 1.71 -14.56 -23.21
C GLU A 126 3.10 -14.48 -23.86
N ALA A 127 3.49 -13.32 -24.39
CA ALA A 127 4.85 -13.13 -24.92
C ALA A 127 5.92 -13.28 -23.83
N PHE A 128 5.65 -12.78 -22.61
CA PHE A 128 6.52 -12.96 -21.46
C PHE A 128 6.64 -14.45 -21.12
N ARG A 129 5.52 -15.19 -21.05
CA ARG A 129 5.52 -16.64 -20.81
C ARG A 129 6.41 -17.36 -21.82
N GLN A 130 6.22 -17.13 -23.11
CA GLN A 130 6.98 -17.81 -24.18
C GLN A 130 8.49 -17.47 -24.18
N ARG A 131 8.85 -16.24 -23.77
CA ARG A 131 10.24 -15.76 -23.86
C ARG A 131 11.05 -15.97 -22.59
N LYS A 132 10.40 -16.01 -21.43
CA LYS A 132 11.06 -15.95 -20.13
C LYS A 132 10.82 -17.17 -19.26
N LEU A 133 9.69 -17.84 -19.43
CA LEU A 133 9.38 -19.03 -18.66
C LEU A 133 9.77 -20.28 -19.44
N THR A 134 10.29 -21.28 -18.74
CA THR A 134 10.48 -22.61 -19.31
C THR A 134 9.13 -23.21 -19.66
N GLU A 135 9.12 -24.07 -20.67
CA GLU A 135 7.90 -24.79 -21.06
C GLU A 135 7.34 -25.56 -19.85
N GLY A 136 6.05 -25.35 -19.55
CA GLY A 136 5.39 -25.96 -18.39
C GLY A 136 5.53 -25.21 -17.06
N ALA A 137 6.08 -23.99 -17.02
CA ALA A 137 6.05 -23.17 -15.81
C ALA A 137 4.59 -22.86 -15.40
N MET A 138 4.15 -23.47 -14.31
CA MET A 138 2.80 -23.34 -13.74
C MET A 138 2.84 -22.51 -12.45
N GLY A 139 1.68 -21.92 -12.09
CA GLY A 139 1.50 -21.33 -10.76
C GLY A 139 2.13 -19.95 -10.53
N VAL A 140 2.38 -19.17 -11.59
CA VAL A 140 2.76 -17.76 -11.43
C VAL A 140 1.60 -17.02 -10.78
N PRO A 141 1.74 -16.41 -9.58
CA PRO A 141 0.64 -15.81 -8.84
C PRO A 141 0.35 -14.40 -9.37
N PHE A 142 0.10 -14.29 -10.67
CA PHE A 142 -0.24 -13.05 -11.37
C PHE A 142 -1.65 -13.18 -11.94
N TYR A 143 -2.54 -12.32 -11.48
CA TYR A 143 -3.97 -12.35 -11.78
C TYR A 143 -4.35 -11.09 -12.56
N LEU A 144 -5.13 -11.26 -13.63
CA LEU A 144 -5.57 -10.17 -14.50
C LEU A 144 -7.08 -9.95 -14.34
N ILE A 145 -7.46 -8.72 -14.02
CA ILE A 145 -8.84 -8.23 -14.13
C ILE A 145 -8.89 -7.32 -15.36
N ALA A 146 -9.80 -7.62 -16.28
CA ALA A 146 -9.90 -6.95 -17.58
C ALA A 146 -11.22 -6.17 -17.74
N ASP A 147 -12.05 -6.19 -16.72
CA ASP A 147 -13.36 -5.55 -16.70
C ASP A 147 -13.25 -4.03 -16.58
N ALA A 148 -14.19 -3.32 -17.18
CA ALA A 148 -14.36 -1.89 -16.92
C ALA A 148 -14.77 -1.70 -15.46
N MET A 149 -14.29 -0.62 -14.84
CA MET A 149 -14.50 -0.37 -13.41
C MET A 149 -14.52 1.12 -13.11
N ASN A 150 -15.43 1.54 -12.23
CA ASN A 150 -15.33 2.80 -11.52
C ASN A 150 -14.78 2.51 -10.12
N LEU A 151 -13.50 2.81 -9.88
CA LEU A 151 -12.83 2.41 -8.64
C LEU A 151 -13.56 2.92 -7.38
N VAL A 152 -14.08 4.15 -7.42
CA VAL A 152 -14.77 4.75 -6.27
C VAL A 152 -16.02 3.96 -5.91
N ALA A 153 -16.81 3.54 -6.90
CA ALA A 153 -18.01 2.74 -6.66
C ALA A 153 -17.69 1.25 -6.41
N ASP A 154 -16.67 0.71 -7.08
CA ASP A 154 -16.49 -0.73 -7.22
C ASP A 154 -15.39 -1.33 -6.33
N HIS A 155 -14.60 -0.51 -5.61
CA HIS A 155 -13.48 -1.03 -4.79
C HIS A 155 -13.89 -2.10 -3.77
N GLY A 156 -15.11 -2.02 -3.21
CA GLY A 156 -15.64 -3.07 -2.33
C GLY A 156 -15.86 -4.40 -3.05
N ALA A 157 -16.43 -4.37 -4.26
CA ALA A 157 -16.63 -5.55 -5.09
C ALA A 157 -15.29 -6.12 -5.58
N LEU A 158 -14.32 -5.26 -5.94
CA LEU A 158 -12.96 -5.67 -6.27
C LEU A 158 -12.30 -6.42 -5.10
N ILE A 159 -12.38 -5.88 -3.88
CA ILE A 159 -11.85 -6.55 -2.68
C ILE A 159 -12.50 -7.92 -2.49
N ALA A 160 -13.83 -8.02 -2.66
CA ALA A 160 -14.55 -9.27 -2.55
C ALA A 160 -14.08 -10.31 -3.59
N SER A 161 -13.93 -9.91 -4.86
CA SER A 161 -13.44 -10.77 -5.95
C SER A 161 -12.02 -11.28 -5.71
N ILE A 162 -11.12 -10.41 -5.21
CA ILE A 162 -9.75 -10.79 -4.85
C ILE A 162 -9.78 -11.83 -3.72
N ARG A 163 -10.55 -11.60 -2.66
CA ARG A 163 -10.70 -12.55 -1.54
C ARG A 163 -11.28 -13.89 -2.00
N ALA A 164 -12.29 -13.86 -2.86
CA ALA A 164 -12.89 -15.09 -3.40
C ALA A 164 -11.90 -15.92 -4.22
N THR A 165 -10.97 -15.26 -4.93
CA THR A 165 -9.98 -15.92 -5.80
C THR A 165 -8.74 -16.37 -5.03
N LEU A 166 -8.24 -15.57 -4.09
CA LEU A 166 -6.99 -15.81 -3.38
C LEU A 166 -7.17 -16.45 -1.98
N GLY A 167 -8.41 -16.50 -1.47
CA GLY A 167 -8.70 -16.95 -0.11
C GLY A 167 -7.98 -16.09 0.93
N ASP A 168 -7.19 -16.73 1.79
CA ASP A 168 -6.42 -16.07 2.84
C ASP A 168 -5.12 -15.42 2.33
N ILE A 169 -4.71 -15.71 1.08
CA ILE A 169 -3.52 -15.11 0.49
C ILE A 169 -3.81 -13.64 0.16
N LYS A 170 -3.10 -12.73 0.82
CA LYS A 170 -3.15 -11.30 0.48
C LYS A 170 -2.23 -11.02 -0.70
N PRO A 171 -2.68 -10.26 -1.73
CA PRO A 171 -1.78 -9.82 -2.77
C PRO A 171 -0.67 -8.94 -2.18
N ALA A 172 0.55 -9.05 -2.71
CA ALA A 172 1.63 -8.13 -2.40
C ALA A 172 1.53 -6.82 -3.19
N ALA A 173 0.85 -6.85 -4.36
CA ALA A 173 0.53 -5.65 -5.11
C ALA A 173 -0.83 -5.74 -5.83
N VAL A 174 -1.52 -4.59 -5.92
CA VAL A 174 -2.68 -4.38 -6.79
C VAL A 174 -2.36 -3.22 -7.74
N ALA A 175 -2.32 -3.48 -9.05
CA ALA A 175 -2.14 -2.43 -10.06
C ALA A 175 -3.49 -1.92 -10.58
N LEU A 176 -3.59 -0.60 -10.74
CA LEU A 176 -4.74 0.13 -11.25
C LEU A 176 -4.31 0.88 -12.52
N ASP A 177 -4.54 0.26 -13.69
CA ASP A 177 -4.02 0.72 -14.98
C ASP A 177 -5.17 1.03 -15.95
N THR A 178 -5.61 2.27 -16.13
CA THR A 178 -5.08 3.55 -15.60
C THR A 178 -6.10 4.29 -14.74
N LEU A 179 -5.62 5.31 -14.01
CA LEU A 179 -6.45 6.23 -13.22
C LEU A 179 -7.56 6.84 -14.08
N ASN A 180 -7.20 7.46 -15.20
CA ASN A 180 -8.14 8.16 -16.10
C ASN A 180 -9.28 7.28 -16.59
N ARG A 181 -9.06 5.95 -16.65
CA ARG A 181 -10.06 4.98 -17.11
C ARG A 181 -10.90 4.39 -16.00
N SER A 182 -10.47 4.52 -14.76
CA SER A 182 -11.17 4.02 -13.58
C SER A 182 -11.76 5.11 -12.69
N LEU A 183 -11.52 6.38 -13.02
CA LEU A 183 -12.14 7.52 -12.40
C LEU A 183 -13.43 7.89 -13.13
N ALA A 184 -14.57 7.77 -12.46
CA ALA A 184 -15.79 8.45 -12.88
C ALA A 184 -15.79 9.86 -12.29
N GLY A 185 -15.37 10.85 -13.08
CA GLY A 185 -15.22 12.23 -12.61
C GLY A 185 -14.07 12.97 -13.31
N SER A 186 -13.52 13.96 -12.63
CA SER A 186 -12.44 14.81 -13.13
C SER A 186 -11.16 14.66 -12.32
N GLU A 187 -10.03 14.40 -12.99
CA GLU A 187 -8.69 14.45 -12.40
C GLU A 187 -8.28 15.85 -11.88
N SER A 188 -9.05 16.87 -12.23
CA SER A 188 -8.84 18.24 -11.79
C SER A 188 -9.79 18.66 -10.66
N ASP A 189 -10.77 17.83 -10.29
CA ASP A 189 -11.63 18.07 -9.14
C ASP A 189 -11.05 17.39 -7.88
N ASP A 190 -10.92 18.16 -6.81
CA ASP A 190 -10.31 17.70 -5.57
C ASP A 190 -11.12 16.61 -4.86
N ARG A 191 -12.45 16.67 -4.94
CA ARG A 191 -13.33 15.70 -4.27
C ARG A 191 -13.27 14.37 -5.01
N ASP A 192 -13.29 14.41 -6.34
CA ASP A 192 -13.17 13.20 -7.17
C ASP A 192 -11.82 12.51 -6.93
N MET A 193 -10.73 13.28 -6.94
CA MET A 193 -9.39 12.74 -6.67
C MET A 193 -9.23 12.22 -5.23
N ALA A 194 -9.75 12.94 -4.23
CA ALA A 194 -9.73 12.47 -2.85
C ALA A 194 -10.53 11.16 -2.67
N ALA A 195 -11.69 11.04 -3.34
CA ALA A 195 -12.49 9.82 -3.33
C ALA A 195 -11.74 8.65 -3.98
N TYR A 196 -11.05 8.89 -5.10
CA TYR A 196 -10.23 7.87 -5.77
C TYR A 196 -9.07 7.40 -4.90
N VAL A 197 -8.32 8.32 -4.31
CA VAL A 197 -7.22 8.00 -3.38
C VAL A 197 -7.74 7.21 -2.18
N LYS A 198 -8.89 7.60 -1.62
CA LYS A 198 -9.52 6.86 -0.51
C LYS A 198 -9.93 5.43 -0.90
N ALA A 199 -10.44 5.23 -2.12
CA ALA A 199 -10.76 3.90 -2.62
C ALA A 199 -9.50 3.03 -2.78
N ALA A 200 -8.43 3.60 -3.34
CA ALA A 200 -7.12 2.94 -3.43
C ALA A 200 -6.53 2.62 -2.04
N ASP A 201 -6.62 3.54 -1.08
CA ASP A 201 -6.18 3.32 0.31
C ASP A 201 -6.99 2.25 1.03
N THR A 202 -8.28 2.13 0.70
CA THR A 202 -9.14 1.06 1.22
C THR A 202 -8.67 -0.31 0.74
N ILE A 203 -8.27 -0.43 -0.53
CA ILE A 203 -7.65 -1.65 -1.08
C ILE A 203 -6.30 -1.92 -0.40
N ARG A 204 -5.44 -0.89 -0.29
CA ARG A 204 -4.15 -0.98 0.41
C ARG A 204 -4.32 -1.50 1.83
N THR A 205 -5.29 -0.97 2.58
CA THR A 205 -5.57 -1.36 3.97
C THR A 205 -6.15 -2.77 4.06
N ALA A 206 -7.08 -3.12 3.16
CA ALA A 206 -7.73 -4.43 3.16
C ALA A 206 -6.73 -5.58 2.98
N PHE A 207 -5.67 -5.36 2.20
CA PHE A 207 -4.67 -6.36 1.86
C PHE A 207 -3.29 -6.13 2.49
N ASN A 208 -3.08 -4.97 3.13
CA ASN A 208 -1.78 -4.53 3.63
C ASN A 208 -0.67 -4.69 2.56
N CYS A 209 -0.92 -4.12 1.37
CA CYS A 209 -0.12 -4.34 0.16
C CYS A 209 0.29 -3.03 -0.52
N ALA A 210 1.09 -3.13 -1.58
CA ALA A 210 1.31 -2.01 -2.48
C ALA A 210 0.10 -1.82 -3.42
N VAL A 211 -0.30 -0.58 -3.67
CA VAL A 211 -1.25 -0.22 -4.73
C VAL A 211 -0.51 0.64 -5.74
N VAL A 212 -0.45 0.19 -7.00
CA VAL A 212 0.30 0.86 -8.08
C VAL A 212 -0.67 1.47 -9.07
N ILE A 213 -0.77 2.80 -9.08
CA ILE A 213 -1.66 3.56 -9.94
C ILE A 213 -0.89 4.02 -11.18
N VAL A 214 -1.38 3.70 -12.36
CA VAL A 214 -0.81 4.21 -13.62
C VAL A 214 -1.54 5.48 -14.04
N HIS A 215 -0.77 6.55 -14.27
CA HIS A 215 -1.31 7.87 -14.53
C HIS A 215 -0.65 8.56 -15.72
N HIS A 216 -1.32 9.53 -16.32
CA HIS A 216 -0.74 10.39 -17.36
C HIS A 216 -0.02 11.59 -16.74
N CYS A 217 0.95 12.17 -17.45
CA CYS A 217 1.61 13.42 -17.06
C CYS A 217 0.84 14.65 -17.59
N GLY A 218 0.98 15.80 -16.91
CA GLY A 218 0.49 17.12 -17.32
C GLY A 218 0.79 17.50 -18.77
N HIS A 219 0.19 18.58 -19.26
CA HIS A 219 0.52 19.13 -20.59
C HIS A 219 2.03 19.41 -20.74
N GLU A 220 2.65 19.95 -19.69
CA GLU A 220 4.10 20.22 -19.61
C GLU A 220 4.97 18.95 -19.43
N GLY A 221 4.38 17.79 -19.14
CA GLY A 221 5.12 16.53 -18.99
C GLY A 221 6.05 16.41 -17.77
N THR A 222 6.18 17.44 -16.94
CA THR A 222 7.11 17.49 -15.79
C THR A 222 6.55 16.93 -14.48
N ARG A 223 5.24 16.68 -14.43
CA ARG A 223 4.53 16.16 -13.25
C ARG A 223 3.33 15.29 -13.64
N PRO A 224 2.80 14.43 -12.75
CA PRO A 224 1.52 13.75 -12.97
C PRO A 224 0.39 14.75 -13.31
N ARG A 225 -0.61 14.33 -14.11
CA ARG A 225 -1.82 15.15 -14.35
C ARG A 225 -2.60 15.30 -13.04
N GLY A 226 -3.30 16.43 -12.92
CA GLY A 226 -4.23 16.64 -11.82
C GLY A 226 -3.62 17.33 -10.60
N HIS A 227 -4.40 17.32 -9.52
CA HIS A 227 -4.18 18.16 -8.35
C HIS A 227 -3.07 17.66 -7.42
N SER A 228 -2.53 18.55 -6.59
CA SER A 228 -1.45 18.28 -5.63
C SER A 228 -1.80 17.22 -4.57
N SER A 229 -3.10 16.94 -4.39
CA SER A 229 -3.64 15.96 -3.45
C SER A 229 -3.15 14.53 -3.71
N LEU A 230 -3.03 14.12 -4.98
CA LEU A 230 -2.46 12.81 -5.32
C LEU A 230 -0.98 12.71 -4.91
N MET A 231 -0.22 13.82 -5.00
CA MET A 231 1.20 13.82 -4.63
C MET A 231 1.41 13.77 -3.11
N GLY A 232 0.51 14.35 -2.33
CA GLY A 232 0.58 14.32 -0.86
C GLY A 232 0.18 12.98 -0.24
N ALA A 233 -0.51 12.12 -0.99
CA ALA A 233 -1.07 10.87 -0.48
C ALA A 233 -0.29 9.60 -0.89
N VAL A 234 0.82 9.75 -1.64
CA VAL A 234 1.56 8.62 -2.22
C VAL A 234 2.92 8.45 -1.55
N ASP A 235 3.32 7.20 -1.36
CA ASP A 235 4.59 6.82 -0.76
C ASP A 235 5.74 6.83 -1.79
N ALA A 236 5.41 6.67 -3.08
CA ALA A 236 6.38 6.69 -4.17
C ALA A 236 5.80 7.26 -5.47
N GLN A 237 6.64 7.98 -6.22
CA GLN A 237 6.34 8.45 -7.56
C GLN A 237 7.44 8.00 -8.53
N ILE A 238 7.05 7.45 -9.67
CA ILE A 238 7.96 6.93 -10.69
C ILE A 238 7.57 7.56 -12.03
N ALA A 239 8.47 8.38 -12.58
CA ALA A 239 8.32 8.93 -13.92
C ALA A 239 8.84 7.94 -14.97
N VAL A 240 8.10 7.78 -16.06
CA VAL A 240 8.48 6.98 -17.23
C VAL A 240 8.41 7.87 -18.47
N ASN A 241 9.55 8.02 -19.16
CA ASN A 241 9.73 8.89 -20.32
C ASN A 241 10.18 8.11 -21.53
#